data_AF-K1ZQ17-F1
#
_entry.id   AF-K1ZQ17-F1
#
_cell.length_a   1.000
_cell.length_b   1.000
_cell.length_c   1.000
_cell.angle_alpha   90.00
_cell.angle_beta   90.00
_cell.angle_gamma   90.00
#
_symmetry.space_group_name_H-M   'P 1'
#
loop_
_entity.id
_entity.type
_entity.pdbx_description
1 polymer ?
#
loop_
_entity_poly.entity_id
_entity_poly.type
_entity_poly.pdbx_seq_one_letter_code
_entity_poly.pdbx_strand_id
1 'polypeptide(L)'
;MMLAGMVGGDTGRVSVIWLITSYALITLGEICLSPMGLSLTHKLAPPRMRGMMMGCWFTASAIGKYLAGFFGGAYWEKMLHSRFFGILVIMSLVAFGLMLSARNNINAALKAKEQ
;
A
#
# COMPACT_ATOMS: atom_id res chain seq x y z
N MET A 1 -9.94 -9.08 -5.25
CA MET A 1 -11.17 -8.29 -5.48
C MET A 1 -11.43 -7.99 -6.96
N MET A 2 -10.46 -7.57 -7.76
CA MET A 2 -10.64 -7.39 -9.22
C MET A 2 -11.16 -8.66 -9.93
N LEU A 3 -10.54 -9.82 -9.68
CA LEU A 3 -10.98 -11.09 -10.26
C LEU A 3 -12.39 -11.50 -9.81
N ALA A 4 -12.76 -11.22 -8.56
CA ALA A 4 -14.10 -11.45 -8.04
C ALA A 4 -15.16 -10.57 -8.73
N GLY A 5 -14.81 -9.32 -9.04
CA GLY A 5 -15.66 -8.40 -9.82
C GLY A 5 -15.76 -8.74 -11.31
N MET A 6 -14.78 -9.47 -11.87
CA MET A 6 -14.83 -10.00 -13.24
C MET A 6 -15.64 -11.30 -13.34
N VAL A 7 -15.57 -12.15 -12.31
CA VAL A 7 -16.32 -13.44 -12.26
C VAL A 7 -17.78 -13.25 -11.89
N GLY A 8 -18.11 -12.27 -11.04
CA GLY A 8 -19.48 -11.98 -10.58
C GLY A 8 -20.12 -10.75 -11.22
N GLY A 9 -19.65 -10.33 -12.40
CA GLY A 9 -20.06 -9.09 -13.07
C GLY A 9 -21.57 -8.86 -13.07
N ASP A 10 -21.98 -7.71 -12.52
CA ASP A 10 -23.31 -7.08 -12.60
C ASP A 10 -24.56 -7.87 -12.16
N THR A 11 -24.49 -9.17 -11.82
CA THR A 11 -25.72 -9.99 -11.65
C THR A 11 -25.82 -10.90 -10.43
N GLY A 12 -24.80 -11.08 -9.59
CA GLY A 12 -25.00 -12.04 -8.50
C GLY A 12 -23.89 -12.16 -7.50
N ARG A 13 -24.27 -11.94 -6.23
CA ARG A 13 -23.68 -12.44 -4.98
C ARG A 13 -22.36 -13.19 -5.17
N VAL A 14 -21.26 -12.51 -4.87
CA VAL A 14 -19.95 -13.15 -4.74
C VAL A 14 -19.88 -13.89 -3.40
N SER A 15 -19.25 -15.06 -3.36
CA SER A 15 -19.03 -15.80 -2.11
C SER A 15 -18.26 -14.95 -1.10
N VAL A 16 -18.74 -14.95 0.16
CA VAL A 16 -18.11 -14.26 1.32
C VAL A 16 -16.65 -14.67 1.50
N ILE A 17 -16.27 -15.86 1.01
CA ILE A 17 -14.89 -16.36 1.06
C ILE A 17 -13.89 -15.38 0.40
N TRP A 18 -14.29 -14.69 -0.67
CA TRP A 18 -13.43 -13.72 -1.34
C TRP A 18 -13.12 -12.53 -0.44
N LEU A 19 -14.11 -12.06 0.31
CA LEU A 19 -13.96 -10.96 1.27
C LEU A 19 -12.99 -11.37 2.37
N ILE A 20 -13.21 -12.55 2.96
CA ILE A 20 -12.36 -13.10 4.02
C ILE A 20 -10.90 -13.21 3.54
N THR A 21 -10.68 -13.80 2.36
CA THR A 21 -9.31 -13.96 1.82
C THR A 21 -8.65 -12.61 1.53
N SER A 22 -9.36 -11.63 0.97
CA SER A 22 -8.74 -10.32 0.71
C SER A 22 -8.41 -9.56 1.99
N TYR A 23 -9.30 -9.59 2.98
CA TYR A 23 -9.03 -8.95 4.27
C TYR A 23 -7.88 -9.65 4.97
N ALA A 24 -7.82 -10.99 4.94
CA ALA A 24 -6.70 -11.74 5.50
C ALA A 24 -5.36 -11.33 4.84
N LEU A 25 -5.31 -11.23 3.50
CA LEU A 25 -4.12 -10.81 2.79
C LEU A 25 -3.71 -9.37 3.11
N ILE A 26 -4.67 -8.44 3.19
CA ILE A 26 -4.40 -7.04 3.56
C ILE A 26 -3.85 -6.96 4.99
N THR A 27 -4.49 -7.64 5.94
CA THR A 27 -4.06 -7.65 7.35
C THR A 27 -2.67 -8.26 7.51
N LEU A 28 -2.37 -9.36 6.80
CA LEU A 28 -1.01 -9.92 6.77
C LEU A 28 0.00 -8.91 6.21
N GLY A 29 -0.39 -8.17 5.16
CA GLY A 29 0.40 -7.06 4.63
C GLY A 29 0.67 -5.97 5.65
N GLU A 30 -0.35 -5.51 6.38
CA GLU A 30 -0.21 -4.48 7.42
C GLU A 30 0.71 -4.94 8.57
N ILE A 31 0.58 -6.21 8.99
CA ILE A 31 1.42 -6.79 10.05
C ILE A 31 2.88 -6.88 9.62
N CYS A 32 3.18 -7.15 8.35
CA CYS A 32 4.55 -7.20 7.84
C CYS A 32 5.15 -5.80 7.60
N LEU A 33 4.34 -4.85 7.12
CA LEU A 33 4.77 -3.48 6.82
C LEU A 33 5.08 -2.66 8.07
N SER A 34 4.30 -2.83 9.14
CA SER A 34 4.46 -2.06 10.38
C SER A 34 5.85 -2.21 11.04
N PRO A 35 6.39 -3.44 11.27
CA PRO A 35 7.72 -3.63 11.85
C PRO A 35 8.85 -3.34 10.87
N MET A 36 8.67 -3.63 9.57
CA MET A 36 9.69 -3.37 8.55
C MET A 36 9.89 -1.86 8.32
N GLY A 37 8.79 -1.10 8.22
CA GLY A 37 8.80 0.33 7.98
C GLY A 37 9.48 1.12 9.09
N LEU A 38 9.13 0.84 10.34
CA LEU A 38 9.74 1.49 11.51
C LEU A 38 11.23 1.14 11.67
N SER A 39 11.66 -0.07 11.28
CA SER A 39 13.07 -0.45 11.31
C SER A 39 13.90 0.32 10.27
N LEU A 40 13.36 0.49 9.06
CA LEU A 40 14.00 1.27 7.99
C LEU A 40 14.11 2.76 8.34
N THR A 41 13.03 3.36 8.86
CA THR A 41 13.08 4.77 9.26
C THR A 41 14.03 5.01 10.42
N HIS A 42 14.20 4.05 11.34
CA HIS A 42 15.20 4.16 12.40
C HIS A 42 16.64 3.96 11.88
N LYS A 43 16.89 3.02 10.96
CA LYS A 43 18.23 2.76 10.40
C LYS A 43 18.74 3.90 9.51
N LEU A 44 17.85 4.54 8.74
CA LEU A 44 18.22 5.66 7.87
C LEU A 44 18.19 7.02 8.58
N ALA A 45 17.65 7.10 9.80
CA ALA A 45 17.51 8.39 10.48
C ALA A 45 18.82 8.96 11.05
N PRO A 46 19.11 10.26 10.82
CA PRO A 46 20.14 10.98 11.53
C PRO A 46 19.85 10.97 13.04
N PRO A 47 20.86 10.74 13.91
CA PRO A 47 20.65 10.55 15.34
C PRO A 47 19.94 11.73 16.04
N ARG A 48 20.05 12.94 15.46
CA ARG A 48 19.41 14.20 15.91
C ARG A 48 17.93 14.36 15.53
N MET A 49 17.42 13.63 14.52
CA MET A 49 16.08 13.85 13.95
C MET A 49 15.19 12.60 13.92
N ARG A 50 15.53 11.58 14.73
CA ARG A 50 14.79 10.30 14.80
C ARG A 50 13.29 10.49 15.06
N GLY A 51 12.91 11.43 15.94
CA GLY A 51 11.51 11.74 16.22
C GLY A 51 10.75 12.31 15.01
N MET A 52 11.40 13.14 14.20
CA MET A 52 10.79 13.76 13.02
C MET A 52 10.58 12.76 11.87
N MET A 53 11.51 11.81 11.68
CA MET A 53 11.34 10.74 10.68
C MET A 53 10.26 9.73 11.06
N MET A 54 10.09 9.44 12.36
CA MET A 54 8.95 8.67 12.84
C MET A 54 7.62 9.43 12.63
N GLY A 55 7.62 10.75 12.84
CA GLY A 55 6.49 11.61 12.49
C GLY A 55 6.13 11.53 11.01
N CYS A 56 7.12 11.68 10.12
CA CYS A 56 6.91 11.55 8.67
C CYS A 56 6.34 10.18 8.26
N TRP A 57 6.75 9.09 8.92
CA TRP A 57 6.18 7.76 8.68
C TRP A 57 4.67 7.70 8.99
N PHE A 58 4.26 8.23 10.15
CA PHE A 58 2.84 8.27 10.52
C PHE A 58 2.04 9.23 9.66
N THR A 59 2.60 10.40 9.32
CA THR A 59 1.97 11.37 8.42
C THR A 59 1.75 10.78 7.03
N ALA A 60 2.76 10.10 6.45
CA ALA A 60 2.62 9.42 5.18
C ALA A 60 1.52 8.34 5.21
N SER A 61 1.46 7.55 6.29
CA SER A 61 0.42 6.53 6.48
C SER A 61 -0.99 7.15 6.62
N ALA A 62 -1.11 8.27 7.35
CA ALA A 62 -2.37 8.99 7.52
C ALA A 62 -2.86 9.60 6.19
N ILE A 63 -1.97 10.22 5.42
CA ILE A 63 -2.27 10.76 4.08
C ILE A 63 -2.71 9.63 3.14
N GLY A 64 -2.02 8.48 3.18
CA GLY A 64 -2.41 7.31 2.38
C GLY A 64 -3.81 6.80 2.71
N LYS A 65 -4.15 6.67 4.00
CA LYS A 65 -5.49 6.26 4.45
C LYS A 65 -6.57 7.30 4.11
N TYR A 66 -6.25 8.60 4.22
CA TYR A 66 -7.15 9.69 3.86
C TYR A 66 -7.44 9.72 2.34
N LEU A 67 -6.41 9.60 1.50
CA LEU A 67 -6.56 9.49 0.05
C LEU A 67 -7.39 8.25 -0.31
N ALA A 68 -7.09 7.09 0.28
CA ALA A 68 -7.88 5.87 0.04
C ALA A 68 -9.37 6.07 0.37
N GLY A 69 -9.69 6.76 1.46
CA GLY A 69 -11.06 7.14 1.82
C GLY A 69 -11.70 8.14 0.85
N PHE A 70 -10.97 9.15 0.40
CA PHE A 70 -11.44 10.13 -0.57
C PHE A 70 -11.74 9.51 -1.95
N PHE A 71 -10.83 8.66 -2.44
CA PHE A 71 -11.06 7.90 -3.68
C PHE A 71 -12.20 6.89 -3.53
N GLY A 72 -12.32 6.25 -2.37
CA GLY A 72 -13.47 5.39 -2.04
C GLY A 72 -14.78 6.17 -2.10
N GLY A 73 -14.91 7.29 -1.39
CA GLY A 73 -16.16 8.06 -1.35
C GLY A 73 -16.54 8.71 -2.69
N ALA A 74 -15.58 9.21 -3.45
CA ALA A 74 -15.86 9.94 -4.70
C ALA A 74 -16.18 9.03 -5.90
N TYR A 75 -15.63 7.81 -5.95
CA TYR A 75 -15.70 6.94 -7.13
C TYR A 75 -16.52 5.65 -6.92
N TRP A 76 -16.99 5.35 -5.71
CA TRP A 76 -17.79 4.16 -5.42
C TRP A 76 -19.17 4.15 -6.09
N GLU A 77 -19.85 5.31 -6.14
CA GLU A 77 -21.21 5.42 -6.68
C GLU A 77 -21.25 5.68 -8.20
N LYS A 78 -20.15 6.18 -8.80
CA LYS A 78 -20.14 6.64 -10.21
C LYS A 78 -19.51 5.67 -11.21
N MET A 79 -18.86 4.58 -10.77
CA MET A 79 -18.08 3.69 -11.64
C MET A 79 -18.42 2.22 -11.41
N LEU A 80 -18.46 1.46 -12.51
CA LEU A 80 -18.65 0.00 -12.52
C LEU A 80 -17.59 -0.66 -11.62
N HIS A 81 -18.02 -1.44 -10.61
CA HIS A 81 -17.20 -1.97 -9.51
C HIS A 81 -15.89 -2.65 -9.98
N SER A 82 -15.91 -3.28 -11.16
CA SER A 82 -14.74 -3.91 -11.78
C SER A 82 -13.64 -2.92 -12.21
N ARG A 83 -14.01 -1.72 -12.70
CA ARG A 83 -13.05 -0.67 -13.11
C ARG A 83 -12.37 -0.01 -11.91
N PHE A 84 -13.09 0.15 -10.80
CA PHE A 84 -12.53 0.70 -9.56
C PHE A 84 -11.40 -0.19 -9.01
N PHE A 85 -11.64 -1.50 -8.91
CA PHE A 85 -10.60 -2.44 -8.49
C PHE A 85 -9.45 -2.56 -9.51
N GLY A 86 -9.72 -2.40 -10.82
CA GLY A 86 -8.68 -2.40 -11.85
C GLY A 86 -7.68 -1.23 -11.70
N ILE A 87 -8.17 -0.02 -11.44
CA ILE A 87 -7.31 1.15 -11.25
C ILE A 87 -6.45 0.99 -9.99
N LEU A 88 -7.00 0.44 -8.90
CA LEU A 88 -6.25 0.16 -7.68
C LEU A 88 -5.10 -0.83 -7.93
N VAL A 89 -5.34 -1.90 -8.70
CA VAL A 89 -4.29 -2.87 -9.06
C VAL A 89 -3.19 -2.23 -9.89
N ILE A 90 -3.54 -1.42 -10.90
CA ILE A 90 -2.56 -0.72 -11.74
C ILE A 90 -1.70 0.24 -10.88
N MET A 91 -2.33 1.01 -9.99
CA MET A 91 -1.61 1.93 -9.10
C MET A 91 -0.67 1.19 -8.13
N SER A 92 -1.10 0.04 -7.59
CA SER A 92 -0.22 -0.79 -6.76
C SER A 92 0.94 -1.39 -7.55
N LEU A 93 0.74 -1.79 -8.80
CA LEU A 93 1.82 -2.30 -9.67
C LEU A 93 2.83 -1.20 -10.04
N VAL A 94 2.35 0.02 -10.33
CA VAL A 94 3.21 1.18 -10.58
C VAL A 94 4.03 1.52 -9.32
N ALA A 95 3.40 1.55 -8.14
CA ALA A 95 4.08 1.77 -6.88
C ALA A 95 5.14 0.68 -6.59
N PHE A 96 4.82 -0.59 -6.86
CA PHE A 96 5.76 -1.69 -6.74
C PHE A 96 6.94 -1.56 -7.71
N GLY A 97 6.68 -1.19 -8.96
CA GLY A 97 7.72 -0.93 -9.96
C GLY A 97 8.66 0.21 -9.56
N LEU A 98 8.11 1.32 -9.06
CA LEU A 98 8.88 2.43 -8.50
C LEU A 98 9.73 1.98 -7.31
N MET A 99 9.17 1.19 -6.40
CA MET A 99 9.91 0.65 -5.25
C MET A 99 11.06 -0.26 -5.67
N LEU A 100 10.88 -1.10 -6.70
CA LEU A 100 11.95 -1.93 -7.25
C LEU A 100 13.06 -1.11 -7.91
N SER A 101 12.71 -0.03 -8.62
CA SER A 101 13.70 0.89 -9.18
C SER A 101 14.48 1.61 -8.07
N ALA A 102 13.78 2.06 -7.03
CA ALA A 102 14.37 2.71 -5.87
C ALA A 102 15.23 1.77 -5.00
N ARG A 103 14.99 0.45 -5.03
CA ARG A 103 15.79 -0.53 -4.25
C ARG A 103 17.28 -0.47 -4.60
N ASN A 104 17.60 -0.19 -5.88
CA ASN A 104 18.98 -0.12 -6.34
C ASN A 104 19.69 1.10 -5.74
N ASN A 105 18.98 2.21 -5.55
CA ASN A 105 19.54 3.44 -4.98
C ASN A 105 19.68 3.35 -3.45
N ILE A 106 18.75 2.66 -2.76
CA ILE A 106 18.82 2.42 -1.31
C ILE A 106 19.99 1.48 -0.97
N ASN A 107 20.20 0.43 -1.77
CA ASN A 107 21.35 -0.47 -1.59
C ASN A 107 22.69 0.23 -1.85
N ALA A 108 22.74 1.18 -2.78
CA ALA A 108 23.92 2.01 -3.01
C ALA A 108 24.21 2.94 -1.82
N ALA A 109 23.17 3.56 -1.25
CA ALA A 109 23.30 4.41 -0.06
C ALA A 109 23.69 3.63 1.21
N LEU A 110 23.25 2.36 1.34
CA LEU A 110 23.65 1.49 2.44
C LEU A 110 25.13 1.09 2.34
N LYS A 111 25.61 0.72 1.15
CA LYS A 111 27.03 0.40 0.93
C LYS A 111 27.96 1.60 1.19
N ALA A 112 27.54 2.81 0.85
CA ALA A 112 28.33 4.02 1.08
C ALA A 112 28.46 4.43 2.57
N LYS A 113 27.67 3.81 3.46
CA LYS A 113 27.71 4.06 4.92
C LYS A 113 28.45 2.98 5.71
N GLU A 114 28.69 1.81 5.09
CA GLU A 114 29.51 0.71 5.63
C GLU A 114 31.01 0.83 5.26
N GLN A 115 31.37 1.83 4.45
CA GLN A 115 32.74 2.19 4.07
C GLN A 115 33.16 3.47 4.81
#